data_AF-A0A662V1Z5-F1
#
_entry.id   AF-A0A662V1Z5-F1
#
_cell.length_a   1.000
_cell.length_b   1.000
_cell.length_c   1.000
_cell.angle_alpha   90.00
_cell.angle_beta   90.00
_cell.angle_gamma   90.00
#
_symmetry.space_group_name_H-M   'P 1'
#
loop_
_entity.id
_entity.type
_entity.pdbx_description
1 polymer ?
#
loop_
_entity_poly.entity_id
_entity_poly.type
_entity_poly.pdbx_seq_one_letter_code
_entity_poly.pdbx_strand_id
1 'polypeptide(L)'
;MRIKEIVKVDSKGRITIPLVIREALDIREGMNVLLIADISKKEVIVSPISEEARLLEIEFELEDRPGALAEVVSELARQGVDMIITRCTALKRGETAECLVVADTSKSTITAEKELERLLSRLEPIRMVKVRSFQKSL
;
A
#
# COMPACT_ATOMS: atom_id res chain seq x y z
N MET A 1 -6.52 20.15 3.84
CA MET A 1 -5.61 20.91 4.72
C MET A 1 -4.25 20.22 4.72
N ARG A 2 -3.12 20.94 4.81
CA ARG A 2 -1.76 20.35 4.90
C ARG A 2 -1.00 21.05 6.03
N ILE A 3 -0.46 20.29 6.97
CA ILE A 3 0.38 20.78 8.08
C ILE A 3 1.84 20.54 7.71
N LYS A 4 2.73 21.52 7.96
CA LYS A 4 4.15 21.42 7.65
C LYS A 4 4.93 21.87 8.89
N GLU A 5 5.89 21.05 9.30
CA GLU A 5 6.76 21.34 10.44
C GLU A 5 8.21 20.98 10.09
N ILE A 6 9.16 21.76 10.59
CA ILE A 6 10.58 21.44 10.49
C ILE A 6 11.01 20.80 11.80
N VAL A 7 11.47 19.55 11.73
CA VAL A 7 11.93 18.77 12.88
C VAL A 7 13.40 18.43 12.73
N LYS A 8 14.09 18.21 13.85
CA LYS A 8 15.49 17.77 13.88
C LYS A 8 15.54 16.27 14.17
N VAL A 9 16.49 15.60 13.55
CA VAL A 9 16.85 14.22 13.89
C VAL A 9 17.57 14.26 15.24
N ASP A 10 17.15 13.42 16.19
CA ASP A 10 17.80 13.34 17.49
C ASP A 10 19.12 12.54 17.44
N SER A 11 19.84 12.48 18.56
CA SER A 11 21.13 11.76 18.65
C SER A 11 21.02 10.25 18.41
N LYS A 12 19.80 9.69 18.40
CA LYS A 12 19.53 8.27 18.11
C LYS A 12 19.00 8.06 16.69
N GLY A 13 19.03 9.08 15.83
CA GLY A 13 18.55 8.97 14.45
C GLY A 13 17.03 9.03 14.32
N ARG A 14 16.28 9.37 15.37
CA ARG A 14 14.82 9.38 15.37
C ARG A 14 14.29 10.74 14.94
N ILE A 15 13.12 10.72 14.30
CA ILE A 15 12.31 11.91 14.04
C ILE A 15 11.06 11.83 14.92
N THR A 16 10.81 12.85 15.72
CA THR A 16 9.58 12.93 16.51
C THR A 16 8.49 13.61 15.67
N ILE A 17 7.36 12.93 15.46
CA ILE A 17 6.17 13.54 14.87
C ILE A 17 5.58 14.53 15.88
N PRO A 18 5.52 15.84 15.58
CA PRO A 18 4.97 16.84 16.49
C PRO A 18 3.54 16.53 16.90
N LEU A 19 3.15 16.94 18.12
CA LEU A 19 1.81 16.68 18.69
C LEU A 19 0.67 17.05 17.72
N VAL A 20 0.74 18.24 17.14
CA VAL A 20 -0.28 18.75 16.20
C VAL A 20 -0.47 17.82 14.99
N ILE A 21 0.62 17.23 14.48
CA ILE A 21 0.56 16.30 13.35
C ILE A 21 0.04 14.93 13.80
N ARG A 22 0.46 14.45 14.98
CA ARG A 22 -0.04 13.18 15.55
C ARG A 22 -1.55 13.22 15.78
N GLU A 23 -2.06 14.28 16.40
CA GLU A 23 -3.50 14.46 16.64
C GLU A 23 -4.28 14.56 15.33
N ALA A 24 -3.78 15.30 14.34
CA ALA A 24 -4.42 15.44 13.04
C ALA A 24 -4.46 14.13 12.24
N LEU A 25 -3.53 13.20 12.48
CA LEU A 25 -3.46 11.88 11.85
C LEU A 25 -3.97 10.75 12.76
N ASP A 26 -4.50 11.08 13.93
CA ASP A 26 -4.91 10.14 14.98
C ASP A 26 -3.85 9.08 15.34
N ILE A 27 -2.57 9.48 15.35
CA ILE A 27 -1.45 8.60 15.74
C ILE A 27 -1.28 8.66 17.26
N ARG A 28 -1.59 7.55 17.92
CA ARG A 28 -1.52 7.39 19.38
C ARG A 28 -0.38 6.46 19.79
N GLU A 29 -0.02 6.55 21.06
CA GLU A 29 0.95 5.64 21.66
C GLU A 29 0.44 4.18 21.56
N GLY A 30 1.36 3.25 21.27
CA GLY A 30 1.06 1.82 21.09
C GLY A 30 0.60 1.43 19.68
N MET A 31 0.17 2.39 18.83
CA MET A 31 -0.26 2.06 17.48
C MET A 31 0.89 1.57 16.60
N ASN A 32 0.60 0.57 15.77
CA ASN A 32 1.47 0.18 14.68
C ASN A 32 1.39 1.21 13.54
N VAL A 33 2.53 1.48 12.92
CA VAL A 33 2.63 2.43 11.82
C VAL A 33 3.42 1.80 10.68
N LEU A 34 2.86 1.82 9.48
CA LEU A 34 3.53 1.40 8.26
C LEU A 34 4.41 2.54 7.76
N LEU A 35 5.70 2.24 7.57
CA LEU A 35 6.68 3.13 6.96
C LEU A 35 7.04 2.61 5.57
N ILE A 36 6.85 3.43 4.54
CA ILE A 36 7.24 3.11 3.16
C ILE A 36 8.19 4.19 2.67
N ALA A 37 9.44 3.80 2.43
CA ALA A 37 10.48 4.70 1.95
C ALA A 37 10.64 4.56 0.43
N ASP A 38 10.40 5.65 -0.30
CA ASP A 38 10.72 5.78 -1.72
C ASP A 38 12.13 6.40 -1.84
N ILE A 39 13.14 5.53 -1.98
CA ILE A 39 14.55 5.93 -2.02
C ILE A 39 14.83 6.85 -3.22
N SER A 40 14.13 6.64 -4.34
CA SER A 40 14.32 7.42 -5.56
C SER A 40 13.85 8.87 -5.38
N LYS A 41 12.71 9.06 -4.70
CA LYS A 41 12.13 10.38 -4.40
C LYS A 41 12.67 10.99 -3.13
N LYS A 42 13.37 10.22 -2.30
CA LYS A 42 13.78 10.59 -0.93
C LYS A 42 12.58 10.98 -0.06
N GLU A 43 11.49 10.23 -0.21
CA GLU A 43 10.24 10.44 0.53
C GLU A 43 9.94 9.24 1.43
N VAL A 44 9.27 9.49 2.56
CA VAL A 44 8.70 8.43 3.39
C VAL A 44 7.21 8.69 3.57
N ILE A 45 6.40 7.65 3.38
CA ILE A 45 4.98 7.64 3.71
C ILE A 45 4.84 6.96 5.06
N VAL A 46 4.05 7.60 5.93
CA VAL A 46 3.77 7.13 7.29
C VAL A 46 2.26 6.93 7.38
N SER A 47 1.80 5.69 7.58
CA SER A 47 0.37 5.37 7.68
C SER A 47 0.07 4.60 8.97
N PRO A 48 -0.88 5.03 9.81
CA PRO A 48 -1.36 4.23 10.93
C PRO A 48 -1.97 2.92 10.41
N ILE A 49 -1.74 1.81 11.11
CA ILE A 49 -2.32 0.50 10.79
C ILE A 49 -2.84 -0.20 12.06
N SER A 50 -3.78 -1.12 11.87
CA SER A 50 -4.27 -1.99 12.95
C SER A 50 -3.15 -2.87 13.52
N GLU A 51 -3.22 -3.22 14.81
CA GLU A 51 -2.33 -4.22 15.40
C GLU A 51 -2.46 -5.59 14.72
N GLU A 52 -3.66 -5.93 14.27
CA GLU A 52 -3.98 -7.19 13.58
C GLU A 52 -3.72 -7.12 12.06
N ALA A 53 -3.17 -6.02 11.54
CA ALA A 53 -2.97 -5.83 10.12
C ALA A 53 -2.10 -6.95 9.52
N ARG A 54 -2.58 -7.53 8.42
CA ARG A 54 -1.85 -8.51 7.60
C ARG A 54 -1.54 -7.89 6.25
N LEU A 55 -0.36 -7.28 6.17
CA LEU A 55 0.05 -6.49 5.02
C LEU A 55 0.62 -7.35 3.90
N LEU A 56 0.13 -7.12 2.68
CA LEU A 56 0.67 -7.64 1.43
C LEU A 56 1.02 -6.47 0.50
N GLU A 57 2.12 -6.64 -0.23
CA GLU A 57 2.46 -5.85 -1.41
C GLU A 57 2.04 -6.63 -2.65
N ILE A 58 1.29 -5.97 -3.53
CA ILE A 58 0.77 -6.52 -4.78
C ILE A 58 1.32 -5.64 -5.90
N GLU A 59 2.20 -6.22 -6.71
CA GLU A 59 2.72 -5.61 -7.93
C GLU A 59 1.99 -6.26 -9.10
N PHE A 60 1.39 -5.48 -10.00
CA PHE A 60 0.78 -6.03 -11.20
C PHE A 60 0.91 -5.13 -12.42
N GLU A 61 1.02 -5.76 -13.58
CA GLU A 61 0.89 -5.12 -14.88
C GLU A 61 -0.52 -5.36 -15.42
N LEU A 62 -1.14 -4.31 -15.94
CA LEU A 62 -2.47 -4.37 -16.53
C LEU A 62 -2.56 -3.63 -17.86
N GLU A 63 -3.60 -3.91 -18.61
CA GLU A 63 -3.96 -3.13 -19.79
C GLU A 63 -4.29 -1.68 -19.42
N ASP A 64 -3.70 -0.72 -20.14
CA ASP A 64 -3.97 0.71 -19.95
C ASP A 64 -5.20 1.15 -20.74
N ARG A 65 -6.37 0.65 -20.30
CA ARG A 65 -7.69 1.02 -20.84
C ARG A 65 -8.62 1.54 -19.74
N PRO A 66 -9.59 2.41 -20.07
CA PRO A 66 -10.60 2.84 -19.11
C PRO A 66 -11.28 1.64 -18.44
N GLY A 67 -11.39 1.69 -17.11
CA GLY A 67 -12.03 0.65 -16.30
C GLY A 67 -11.13 -0.50 -15.85
N ALA A 68 -9.98 -0.73 -16.48
CA ALA A 68 -9.12 -1.88 -16.15
C ALA A 68 -8.71 -1.92 -14.66
N LEU A 69 -8.24 -0.79 -14.11
CA LEU A 69 -7.93 -0.70 -12.67
C LEU A 69 -9.18 -0.88 -11.80
N ALA A 70 -10.33 -0.36 -12.23
CA ALA A 70 -11.57 -0.47 -11.46
C ALA A 70 -12.06 -1.93 -11.37
N GLU A 71 -11.86 -2.74 -12.42
CA GLU A 71 -12.15 -4.18 -12.40
C GLU A 71 -11.30 -4.90 -11.34
N VAL A 72 -9.99 -4.62 -11.32
CA VAL A 72 -9.06 -5.19 -10.32
C VAL A 72 -9.43 -4.77 -8.90
N VAL A 73 -9.66 -3.47 -8.68
CA VAL A 73 -10.05 -2.92 -7.37
C VAL A 73 -11.39 -3.48 -6.90
N SER A 74 -12.35 -3.67 -7.81
CA SER A 74 -13.63 -4.27 -7.48
C SER A 74 -13.48 -5.71 -7.02
N GLU A 75 -12.58 -6.48 -7.62
CA GLU A 75 -12.33 -7.86 -7.19
C GLU A 75 -11.63 -7.89 -5.82
N LEU A 76 -10.63 -7.05 -5.58
CA LEU A 76 -10.00 -6.91 -4.27
C LEU A 76 -11.03 -6.55 -3.18
N ALA A 77 -11.91 -5.59 -3.47
CA ALA A 77 -12.96 -5.17 -2.54
C ALA A 77 -13.96 -6.30 -2.22
N ARG A 78 -14.32 -7.14 -3.21
CA ARG A 78 -15.19 -8.31 -2.99
C ARG A 78 -14.58 -9.35 -2.04
N GLN A 79 -13.25 -9.46 -2.03
CA GLN A 79 -12.53 -10.34 -1.11
C GLN A 79 -12.31 -9.71 0.26
N GLY A 80 -12.72 -8.45 0.47
CA GLY A 80 -12.49 -7.73 1.73
C GLY A 80 -11.05 -7.26 1.93
N VAL A 81 -10.30 -7.07 0.84
CA VAL A 81 -8.95 -6.52 0.86
C VAL A 81 -9.03 -5.00 1.00
N ASP A 82 -8.39 -4.45 2.04
CA ASP A 82 -8.31 -3.00 2.29
C ASP A 82 -7.03 -2.42 1.68
N MET A 83 -7.13 -1.47 0.76
CA MET A 83 -5.98 -0.91 0.07
C MET A 83 -5.50 0.37 0.77
N ILE A 84 -4.30 0.30 1.35
CA ILE A 84 -3.67 1.42 2.07
C ILE A 84 -2.97 2.37 1.09
N ILE A 85 -2.27 1.81 0.10
CA ILE A 85 -1.60 2.58 -0.95
C ILE A 85 -1.93 1.96 -2.30
N THR A 86 -2.17 2.82 -3.27
CA THR A 86 -2.26 2.45 -4.68
C THR A 86 -1.46 3.46 -5.49
N ARG A 87 -0.48 2.97 -6.26
CA ARG A 87 0.29 3.78 -7.21
C ARG A 87 0.26 3.06 -8.54
N CYS A 88 -0.21 3.74 -9.58
CA CYS A 88 -0.19 3.21 -10.94
C CYS A 88 0.51 4.20 -11.87
N THR A 89 1.29 3.66 -12.80
CA THR A 89 2.03 4.42 -13.81
C THR A 89 1.80 3.78 -15.17
N ALA A 90 1.41 4.58 -16.16
CA ALA A 90 1.35 4.10 -17.54
C ALA A 90 2.77 3.86 -18.06
N LEU A 91 3.10 2.62 -18.43
CA LEU A 91 4.38 2.25 -19.06
C LEU A 91 4.36 2.63 -20.55
N LYS A 92 3.24 2.31 -21.21
CA LYS A 92 2.98 2.69 -22.60
C LYS A 92 1.51 3.08 -22.72
N ARG A 93 1.27 4.37 -22.96
CA ARG A 93 -0.08 4.95 -22.97
C ARG A 93 -1.00 4.20 -23.92
N GLY A 94 -2.17 3.79 -23.43
CA GLY A 94 -3.16 3.03 -24.18
C GLY A 94 -2.84 1.56 -24.39
N GLU A 95 -1.75 1.07 -23.81
CA GLU A 95 -1.31 -0.33 -23.93
C GLU A 95 -1.08 -0.98 -22.57
N THR A 96 -0.17 -0.45 -21.75
CA THR A 96 0.19 -1.06 -20.46
C THR A 96 0.42 -0.04 -19.35
N ALA A 97 0.03 -0.44 -18.16
CA ALA A 97 0.36 0.23 -16.91
C ALA A 97 0.93 -0.77 -15.91
N GLU A 98 1.74 -0.28 -14.97
CA GLU A 98 2.16 -1.00 -13.78
C GLU A 98 1.48 -0.38 -12.56
N CYS A 99 1.11 -1.21 -11.60
CA CYS A 99 0.56 -0.79 -10.32
C CYS A 99 1.27 -1.49 -9.17
N LEU A 100 1.50 -0.72 -8.10
CA LEU A 100 1.90 -1.20 -6.79
C LEU A 100 0.78 -0.87 -5.82
N VAL A 101 0.31 -1.89 -5.11
CA VAL A 101 -0.71 -1.78 -4.07
C VAL A 101 -0.14 -2.34 -2.77
N VAL A 102 -0.29 -1.58 -1.69
CA VAL A 102 -0.08 -2.08 -0.33
C VAL A 102 -1.44 -2.25 0.31
N ALA A 103 -1.74 -3.45 0.76
CA ALA A 103 -3.07 -3.81 1.24
C ALA A 103 -3.03 -4.55 2.58
N ASP A 104 -4.04 -4.31 3.40
CA ASP A 104 -4.36 -5.11 4.59
C ASP A 104 -5.39 -6.19 4.23
N THR A 105 -5.03 -7.43 4.55
CA THR A 105 -5.85 -8.64 4.35
C THR A 105 -6.35 -9.23 5.68
N SER A 106 -6.24 -8.50 6.79
CA SER A 106 -6.70 -8.94 8.11
C SER A 106 -8.19 -9.31 8.13
N LYS A 107 -9.02 -8.61 7.35
CA LYS A 107 -10.46 -8.84 7.19
C LYS A 107 -10.86 -9.55 5.90
N SER A 108 -9.87 -9.97 5.11
CA SER A 108 -10.09 -10.58 3.80
C SER A 108 -10.45 -12.07 3.93
N THR A 109 -11.28 -12.56 3.02
CA THR A 109 -11.54 -14.01 2.83
C THR A 109 -10.27 -14.74 2.37
N ILE A 110 -9.42 -14.06 1.62
CA ILE A 110 -8.13 -14.56 1.13
C ILE A 110 -7.03 -14.11 2.09
N THR A 111 -6.27 -15.08 2.59
CA THR A 111 -5.23 -14.82 3.61
C THR A 111 -3.83 -15.21 3.16
N ALA A 112 -3.72 -15.98 2.07
CA ALA A 112 -2.45 -16.47 1.53
C ALA A 112 -2.04 -15.71 0.26
N GLU A 113 -0.75 -15.37 0.16
CA GLU A 113 -0.17 -14.67 -1.00
C GLU A 113 -0.52 -15.35 -2.32
N LYS A 114 -0.28 -16.67 -2.40
CA LYS A 114 -0.50 -17.48 -3.62
C LYS A 114 -1.97 -17.53 -4.05
N GLU A 115 -2.90 -17.46 -3.10
CA GLU A 115 -4.32 -17.49 -3.41
C GLU A 115 -4.75 -16.17 -4.06
N LEU A 116 -4.28 -15.04 -3.50
CA LEU A 116 -4.52 -13.72 -4.07
C LEU A 116 -3.86 -13.55 -5.44
N GLU A 117 -2.61 -13.99 -5.59
CA GLU A 117 -1.89 -13.98 -6.87
C GLU A 117 -2.63 -14.81 -7.94
N ARG A 118 -3.13 -15.99 -7.56
CA ARG A 118 -3.93 -16.85 -8.45
C ARG A 118 -5.27 -16.24 -8.83
N LEU A 119 -5.93 -15.54 -7.90
CA LEU A 119 -7.18 -14.83 -8.18
C LEU A 119 -6.94 -13.72 -9.22
N LEU A 120 -5.97 -12.84 -8.96
CA LEU A 120 -5.70 -11.67 -9.78
C LEU A 120 -5.18 -12.04 -11.18
N SER A 121 -4.33 -13.06 -11.28
CA SER A 121 -3.82 -13.55 -12.58
C SER A 121 -4.88 -14.10 -13.54
N ARG A 122 -6.12 -14.29 -13.07
CA ARG A 122 -7.26 -14.72 -13.90
C ARG A 122 -8.12 -13.57 -14.40
N LEU A 123 -7.88 -12.35 -13.92
CA LEU A 123 -8.61 -11.18 -14.37
C LEU A 123 -8.13 -10.81 -15.77
N GLU A 124 -9.07 -10.57 -16.67
CA GLU A 124 -8.81 -10.21 -18.07
C GLU A 124 -7.81 -9.04 -18.24
N PRO A 125 -7.90 -7.92 -17.49
CA PRO A 125 -6.96 -6.83 -17.67
C PRO A 125 -5.54 -7.12 -17.15
N ILE A 126 -5.30 -8.19 -16.39
CA ILE A 126 -4.01 -8.47 -15.75
C ILE A 126 -3.09 -9.24 -16.71
N ARG A 127 -1.88 -8.73 -16.91
CA ARG A 127 -0.81 -9.40 -17.69
C ARG A 127 0.16 -10.17 -16.81
N MET A 128 0.51 -9.58 -15.67
CA MET A 128 1.41 -10.16 -14.69
C MET A 128 1.02 -9.67 -13.30
N VAL A 129 1.18 -10.52 -12.29
CA VAL A 129 0.97 -10.16 -10.90
C VAL A 129 2.01 -10.87 -10.04
N LYS A 130 2.43 -10.21 -8.97
CA LYS A 130 3.28 -10.75 -7.92
C LYS A 130 2.78 -10.25 -6.58
N VAL A 131 2.66 -11.16 -5.61
CA VAL A 131 2.22 -10.84 -4.26
C VAL A 131 3.32 -11.21 -3.28
N ARG A 132 3.59 -10.36 -2.29
CA ARG A 132 4.59 -10.59 -1.24
C ARG A 132 4.06 -10.12 0.10
N SER A 133 4.28 -10.88 1.17
CA SER A 133 4.10 -10.35 2.53
C SER A 133 5.16 -9.32 2.87
N PHE A 134 4.77 -8.33 3.66
CA PHE A 134 5.75 -7.46 4.30
C PHE A 134 6.58 -8.28 5.27
N GLN A 135 7.90 -8.28 5.09
CA GLN A 135 8.79 -8.81 6.12
C GLN A 135 8.63 -7.93 7.36
N LYS A 136 8.10 -8.49 8.45
CA LYS A 136 8.25 -7.87 9.76
C LYS A 136 9.75 -7.78 10.02
N SER A 137 10.29 -6.57 10.00
CA SER A 137 11.62 -6.32 10.53
C SER A 137 11.55 -6.61 12.03
N LEU A 138 12.07 -7.76 12.43
CA LEU A 138 12.23 -8.16 13.83
C LEU A 138 13.17 -7.19 14.55
#